data_AF-A0A3N2RJW7-F1
#
_entry.id   AF-A0A3N2RJW7-F1
#
_cell.length_a   1.000
_cell.length_b   1.000
_cell.length_c   1.000
_cell.angle_alpha   90.00
_cell.angle_beta   90.00
_cell.angle_gamma   90.00
#
_symmetry.space_group_name_H-M   'P 1'
#
loop_
_entity.id
_entity.type
_entity.pdbx_description
1 polymer ?
#
loop_
_entity_poly.entity_id
_entity_poly.type
_entity_poly.pdbx_seq_one_letter_code
_entity_poly.pdbx_strand_id
1 'polypeptide(L)'
;MTTSAIRFNGHSVFVADAELREWIKALAWSLPSFVSGEAGSDGAWLLQACNEWINDHENLPPGLRDIELDEVLSTTERVDDFRGYLLSLPDSEAGGHGYDAKTAHSVVGKVVHELLR
;
A
#
# COMPACT_ATOMS: atom_id res chain seq x y z
N MET A 1 9.40 -11.12 -16.31
CA MET A 1 9.02 -10.55 -15.01
C MET A 1 7.53 -10.35 -15.05
N THR A 2 6.82 -10.83 -14.05
CA THR A 2 5.37 -10.64 -13.97
C THR A 2 5.08 -9.32 -13.29
N THR A 3 4.07 -8.61 -13.80
CA THR A 3 3.67 -7.27 -13.34
C THR A 3 2.22 -7.30 -12.92
N SER A 4 1.90 -6.56 -11.88
CA SER A 4 0.55 -6.31 -11.40
C SER A 4 0.26 -4.80 -11.43
N ALA A 5 -1.01 -4.44 -11.41
CA ALA A 5 -1.46 -3.05 -11.44
C ALA A 5 -1.95 -2.59 -10.06
N ILE A 6 -1.61 -1.36 -9.68
CA ILE A 6 -2.28 -0.64 -8.61
C ILE A 6 -3.18 0.40 -9.29
N ARG A 7 -4.48 0.35 -9.05
CA ARG A 7 -5.48 1.17 -9.76
C ARG A 7 -6.15 2.15 -8.83
N PHE A 8 -6.32 3.38 -9.30
CA PHE A 8 -7.02 4.46 -8.59
C PHE A 8 -7.49 5.52 -9.59
N ASN A 9 -8.73 5.99 -9.44
CA ASN A 9 -9.37 7.02 -10.25
C ASN A 9 -9.26 6.78 -11.77
N GLY A 10 -9.38 5.53 -12.20
CA GLY A 10 -9.22 5.13 -13.61
C GLY A 10 -7.77 5.17 -14.13
N HIS A 11 -6.79 5.44 -13.26
CA HIS A 11 -5.36 5.35 -13.55
C HIS A 11 -4.80 4.01 -13.07
N SER A 12 -3.69 3.58 -13.68
CA SER A 12 -3.02 2.33 -13.33
C SER A 12 -1.52 2.54 -13.24
N VAL A 13 -0.94 2.15 -12.10
CA VAL A 13 0.50 2.05 -11.89
C VAL A 13 0.89 0.59 -12.04
N PHE A 14 1.72 0.29 -13.04
CA PHE A 14 2.27 -1.04 -13.20
C PHE A 14 3.54 -1.19 -12.36
N VAL A 15 3.58 -2.25 -11.55
CA VAL A 15 4.72 -2.60 -10.70
C VAL A 15 5.09 -4.05 -10.92
N ALA A 16 6.37 -4.40 -10.76
CA ALA A 16 6.75 -5.81 -10.78
C ALA A 16 6.20 -6.49 -9.51
N ASP A 17 5.77 -7.75 -9.61
CA ASP A 17 5.20 -8.48 -8.46
C ASP A 17 6.16 -8.52 -7.26
N ALA A 18 7.47 -8.54 -7.51
CA ALA A 18 8.47 -8.46 -6.46
C ALA A 18 8.46 -7.10 -5.74
N GLU A 19 8.25 -5.99 -6.46
CA GLU A 19 8.14 -4.65 -5.86
C GLU A 19 6.83 -4.52 -5.09
N LEU A 20 5.73 -5.04 -5.66
CA LEU A 20 4.42 -5.08 -5.02
C LEU A 20 4.47 -5.79 -3.67
N ARG A 21 5.17 -6.94 -3.62
CA ARG A 21 5.36 -7.69 -2.37
C ARG A 21 6.03 -6.85 -1.28
N GLU A 22 7.12 -6.17 -1.62
CA GLU A 22 7.84 -5.35 -0.62
C GLU A 22 6.99 -4.15 -0.17
N TRP A 23 6.18 -3.58 -1.08
CA TRP A 23 5.20 -2.56 -0.72
C TRP A 23 4.13 -3.08 0.25
N ILE A 24 3.49 -4.22 -0.05
CA ILE A 24 2.48 -4.85 0.83
C ILE A 24 3.06 -5.14 2.22
N LYS A 25 4.30 -5.65 2.29
CA LYS A 25 4.96 -5.87 3.59
C LYS A 25 5.21 -4.56 4.35
N ALA A 26 5.61 -3.49 3.66
CA ALA A 26 5.79 -2.19 4.28
C ALA A 26 4.46 -1.65 4.84
N LEU A 27 3.36 -1.81 4.09
CA LEU A 27 2.02 -1.48 4.56
C LEU A 27 1.61 -2.37 5.74
N ALA A 28 1.94 -3.66 5.76
CA ALA A 28 1.58 -4.53 6.88
C ALA A 28 2.38 -4.19 8.16
N TRP A 29 3.67 -3.88 8.00
CA TRP A 29 4.57 -3.60 9.12
C TRP A 29 4.24 -2.30 9.84
N SER A 30 3.90 -1.23 9.10
CA SER A 30 3.62 0.09 9.69
C SER A 30 2.19 0.25 10.21
N LEU A 31 1.28 -0.66 9.83
CA LEU A 31 -0.15 -0.56 10.13
C LEU A 31 -0.47 -0.51 11.63
N PRO A 32 0.16 -1.31 12.52
CA PRO A 32 -0.12 -1.23 13.95
C PRO A 32 0.18 0.16 14.53
N SER A 33 1.23 0.83 14.06
CA SER A 33 1.59 2.18 14.50
C SER A 33 0.57 3.22 14.02
N PHE A 34 0.02 3.05 12.81
CA PHE A 34 -1.03 3.92 12.29
C PHE A 34 -2.35 3.75 13.05
N VAL A 35 -2.77 2.51 13.30
CA VAL A 35 -4.04 2.21 14.00
C VAL A 35 -4.00 2.54 15.50
N SER A 36 -2.82 2.51 16.12
CA SER A 36 -2.64 2.81 17.55
C SER A 36 -2.36 4.28 17.87
N GLY A 37 -2.19 5.14 16.85
CA GLY A 37 -1.88 6.56 17.01
C GLY A 37 -3.08 7.45 17.41
N GLU A 38 -2.80 8.70 17.77
CA GLU A 38 -3.78 9.73 18.18
C GLU A 38 -4.79 10.13 17.08
N ALA A 39 -4.63 9.62 15.86
CA ALA A 39 -5.62 9.78 14.80
C ALA A 39 -6.80 8.86 15.14
N GLY A 40 -7.83 9.42 15.78
CA GLY A 40 -9.14 8.77 15.95
C GLY A 40 -9.86 8.42 14.63
N SER A 41 -9.14 8.29 13.51
CA SER A 41 -9.62 7.74 12.26
C SER A 41 -9.90 6.26 12.44
N ASP A 42 -11.05 5.80 11.95
CA ASP A 42 -11.46 4.40 11.93
C ASP A 42 -10.52 3.58 11.02
N GLY A 43 -9.31 3.28 11.46
CA GLY A 43 -8.28 2.55 10.68
C GLY A 43 -8.67 1.11 10.33
N ALA A 44 -9.86 0.65 10.73
CA ALA A 44 -10.40 -0.65 10.39
C ALA A 44 -10.51 -0.86 8.87
N TRP A 45 -10.82 0.19 8.10
CA TRP A 45 -10.90 0.08 6.65
C TRP A 45 -9.53 -0.26 6.02
N LEU A 46 -8.46 0.34 6.51
CA LEU A 46 -7.10 0.10 6.01
C LEU A 46 -6.60 -1.27 6.46
N LEU A 47 -6.94 -1.68 7.68
CA LEU A 47 -6.63 -3.02 8.16
C LEU A 47 -7.31 -4.10 7.32
N GLN A 48 -8.58 -3.91 6.98
CA GLN A 48 -9.30 -4.82 6.09
C GLN A 48 -8.64 -4.86 4.71
N ALA A 49 -8.36 -3.70 4.10
CA ALA A 49 -7.73 -3.63 2.78
C ALA A 49 -6.36 -4.30 2.76
N CYS A 50 -5.50 -4.05 3.75
CA CYS A 50 -4.20 -4.70 3.86
C CYS A 50 -4.32 -6.23 3.98
N ASN A 51 -5.29 -6.74 4.75
CA ASN A 51 -5.53 -8.18 4.85
C ASN A 51 -5.96 -8.78 3.50
N GLU A 52 -6.84 -8.10 2.76
CA GLU A 52 -7.27 -8.53 1.43
C GLU A 52 -6.09 -8.56 0.46
N TRP A 53 -5.26 -7.51 0.42
CA TRP A 53 -4.08 -7.46 -0.46
C TRP A 53 -3.03 -8.51 -0.11
N ILE A 54 -2.80 -8.80 1.17
CA ILE A 54 -1.92 -9.89 1.60
C ILE A 54 -2.48 -11.23 1.12
N ASN A 55 -3.77 -11.47 1.35
CA ASN A 55 -4.44 -12.70 0.95
C ASN A 55 -4.40 -12.92 -0.57
N ASP A 56 -4.65 -11.87 -1.36
CA ASP A 56 -4.57 -11.90 -2.81
C ASP A 56 -3.14 -12.18 -3.28
N HIS A 57 -2.15 -11.53 -2.66
CA HIS A 57 -0.76 -11.76 -3.00
C HIS A 57 -0.30 -13.20 -2.69
N GLU A 58 -0.82 -13.81 -1.62
CA GLU A 58 -0.48 -15.19 -1.24
C GLU A 58 -1.22 -16.26 -2.05
N ASN A 59 -2.47 -15.99 -2.42
CA ASN A 59 -3.34 -17.01 -3.01
C ASN A 59 -3.56 -16.86 -4.52
N LEU A 60 -3.30 -15.68 -5.11
CA LEU A 60 -3.45 -15.47 -6.55
C LEU A 60 -2.15 -15.75 -7.31
N PRO A 61 -2.26 -16.28 -8.55
CA PRO A 61 -1.13 -16.42 -9.45
C PRO A 61 -0.41 -15.07 -9.65
N PRO A 62 0.93 -15.09 -9.85
CA PRO A 62 1.66 -13.91 -10.28
C PRO A 62 0.99 -13.23 -11.49
N GLY A 63 0.90 -11.90 -11.49
CA GLY A 63 0.28 -11.10 -12.55
C GLY A 63 -1.24 -11.00 -12.51
N LEU A 64 -1.87 -11.57 -11.48
CA LEU A 64 -3.28 -11.37 -11.15
C LEU A 64 -3.44 -10.71 -9.76
N ARG A 65 -2.37 -10.10 -9.23
CA ARG A 65 -2.32 -9.52 -7.88
C ARG A 65 -2.58 -8.03 -7.93
N ASP A 66 -3.56 -7.65 -8.72
CA ASP A 66 -3.90 -6.25 -8.89
C ASP A 66 -4.49 -5.70 -7.58
N ILE A 67 -4.17 -4.45 -7.27
CA ILE A 67 -4.70 -3.74 -6.12
C ILE A 67 -5.67 -2.66 -6.63
N GLU A 68 -6.93 -2.78 -6.25
CA GLU A 68 -7.98 -1.78 -6.51
C GLU A 68 -8.10 -0.84 -5.31
N LEU A 69 -7.64 0.40 -5.47
CA LEU A 69 -7.73 1.42 -4.41
C LEU A 69 -9.06 2.16 -4.42
N ASP A 70 -9.79 2.18 -5.54
CA ASP A 70 -11.03 2.95 -5.68
C ASP A 70 -12.13 2.53 -4.69
N GLU A 71 -12.21 1.23 -4.38
CA GLU A 71 -13.18 0.71 -3.41
C GLU A 71 -12.81 1.09 -1.97
N VAL A 72 -11.51 1.11 -1.69
CA VAL A 72 -10.96 1.38 -0.36
C VAL A 72 -10.97 2.88 -0.07
N LEU A 73 -10.50 3.70 -1.02
CA LEU A 73 -10.32 5.14 -0.96
C LEU A 73 -11.53 5.90 -1.51
N SER A 74 -12.73 5.47 -1.09
CA SER A 74 -14.02 5.98 -1.59
C SER A 74 -14.40 7.39 -1.11
N THR A 75 -13.64 7.97 -0.18
CA THR A 75 -13.86 9.33 0.33
C THR A 75 -12.56 10.13 0.32
N THR A 76 -12.66 11.46 0.20
CA THR A 76 -11.49 12.35 0.26
C THR A 76 -10.71 12.19 1.58
N GLU A 77 -11.41 12.00 2.69
CA GLU A 77 -10.79 11.72 4.00
C GLU A 77 -9.90 10.46 3.95
N ARG A 78 -10.40 9.36 3.37
CA ARG A 78 -9.60 8.14 3.22
C ARG A 78 -8.41 8.30 2.28
N VAL A 79 -8.55 9.11 1.22
CA VAL A 79 -7.44 9.45 0.33
C VAL A 79 -6.35 10.21 1.09
N ASP A 80 -6.73 11.22 1.88
CA ASP A 80 -5.80 12.02 2.68
C ASP A 80 -5.13 11.17 3.78
N ASP A 81 -5.90 10.34 4.48
CA ASP A 81 -5.40 9.42 5.50
C ASP A 81 -4.43 8.40 4.90
N PHE A 82 -4.79 7.78 3.78
CA PHE A 82 -3.93 6.82 3.09
C PHE A 82 -2.65 7.47 2.58
N ARG A 83 -2.74 8.69 2.05
CA ARG A 83 -1.56 9.45 1.63
C ARG A 83 -0.66 9.77 2.81
N GLY A 84 -1.22 10.25 3.92
CA GLY A 84 -0.48 10.50 5.16
C GLY A 84 0.20 9.23 5.66
N TYR A 85 -0.51 8.11 5.62
CA TYR A 85 0.00 6.78 5.95
C TYR A 85 1.20 6.38 5.08
N LEU A 86 1.07 6.45 3.74
CA LEU A 86 2.15 6.13 2.81
C LEU A 86 3.40 6.99 3.04
N LEU A 87 3.23 8.28 3.36
CA LEU A 87 4.33 9.21 3.64
C LEU A 87 4.97 9.00 5.02
N SER A 88 4.31 8.27 5.92
CA SER A 88 4.83 7.90 7.23
C SER A 88 5.63 6.58 7.23
N LEU A 89 5.67 5.87 6.11
CA LEU A 89 6.40 4.61 6.01
C LEU A 89 7.92 4.85 6.23
N PRO A 90 8.63 3.96 6.95
CA PRO A 90 10.07 4.10 7.14
C PRO A 90 10.83 4.05 5.82
N ASP A 91 11.69 5.06 5.60
CA ASP A 91 12.52 5.23 4.41
C ASP A 91 13.86 4.47 4.48
N SER A 92 14.14 3.82 5.61
CA SER A 92 15.39 3.10 5.86
C SER A 92 15.15 1.72 6.43
N GLU A 93 16.05 0.79 6.11
CA GLU A 93 16.04 -0.58 6.64
C GLU A 93 16.52 -0.67 8.10
N ALA A 94 16.66 0.47 8.79
CA ALA A 94 17.42 0.61 10.04
C ALA A 94 16.89 -0.23 11.22
N GLY A 95 15.75 -0.91 11.09
CA GLY A 95 15.19 -1.81 12.11
C GLY A 95 14.88 -3.24 11.65
N GLY A 96 15.42 -3.73 10.53
CA GLY A 96 15.23 -5.14 10.13
C GLY A 96 13.77 -5.50 9.84
N HIS A 97 13.05 -4.60 9.17
CA HIS A 97 11.59 -4.62 9.03
C HIS A 97 11.01 -5.76 8.16
N GLY A 98 11.86 -6.66 7.64
CA GLY A 98 11.44 -7.81 6.84
C GLY A 98 11.06 -7.51 5.39
N TYR A 99 11.25 -6.26 4.94
CA TYR A 99 11.04 -5.79 3.57
C TYR A 99 12.18 -4.87 3.10
N ASP A 100 12.33 -4.76 1.78
CA ASP A 100 13.25 -3.81 1.15
C ASP A 100 12.61 -2.41 1.14
N ALA A 101 13.12 -1.52 2.00
CA ALA A 101 12.55 -0.19 2.20
C ALA A 101 12.68 0.70 0.97
N LYS A 102 13.77 0.57 0.21
CA LYS A 102 14.02 1.36 -1.01
C LYS A 102 13.03 0.96 -2.11
N THR A 103 12.83 -0.34 -2.27
CA THR A 103 11.88 -0.89 -3.24
C THR A 103 10.44 -0.50 -2.89
N ALA A 104 10.05 -0.64 -1.62
CA ALA A 104 8.74 -0.20 -1.15
C ALA A 104 8.51 1.30 -1.37
N HIS A 105 9.51 2.16 -1.06
CA HIS A 105 9.42 3.60 -1.26
C HIS A 105 9.34 4.01 -2.74
N SER A 106 9.97 3.25 -3.64
CA SER A 106 9.80 3.45 -5.08
C SER A 106 8.33 3.28 -5.51
N VAL A 107 7.63 2.29 -4.96
CA VAL A 107 6.19 2.08 -5.21
C VAL A 107 5.35 3.19 -4.57
N VAL A 108 5.66 3.58 -3.32
CA VAL A 108 5.00 4.70 -2.63
C VAL A 108 5.04 5.97 -3.47
N GLY A 109 6.19 6.33 -4.03
CA GLY A 109 6.32 7.53 -4.87
C GLY A 109 5.42 7.49 -6.11
N LYS A 110 5.27 6.32 -6.75
CA LYS A 110 4.37 6.14 -7.89
C LYS A 110 2.91 6.29 -7.47
N VAL A 111 2.51 5.67 -6.35
CA VAL A 111 1.12 5.70 -5.86
C VAL A 111 0.73 7.10 -5.39
N VAL A 112 1.57 7.76 -4.59
CA VAL A 112 1.30 9.13 -4.10
C VAL A 112 1.16 10.12 -5.25
N HIS A 113 1.94 9.97 -6.31
CA HIS A 113 1.82 10.80 -7.51
C HIS A 113 0.45 10.64 -8.18
N GLU A 114 -0.10 9.43 -8.25
CA GLU A 114 -1.44 9.20 -8.81
C GLU A 114 -2.56 9.66 -7.87
N LEU A 115 -2.38 9.61 -6.55
CA LEU A 115 -3.35 10.13 -5.57
C LEU A 115 -3.52 11.67 -5.64
N LEU A 116 -2.60 12.38 -6.31
CA LEU A 116 -2.61 13.84 -6.45
C LEU A 116 -3.17 14.35 -7.79
N ARG A 117 -3.59 13.45 -8.68
CA ARG A 117 -4.12 13.78 -10.01
C ARG A 117 -5.63 13.94 -10.00
#